data_AF-A0A950Y429-F1
#
_entry.id   AF-A0A950Y429-F1
#
_cell.length_a   1.000
_cell.length_b   1.000
_cell.length_c   1.000
_cell.angle_alpha   90.00
_cell.angle_beta   90.00
_cell.angle_gamma   90.00
#
_symmetry.space_group_name_H-M   'P 1'
#
loop_
_entity.id
_entity.type
_entity.pdbx_description
1 polymer ?
#
loop_
_entity_poly.entity_id
_entity_poly.type
_entity_poly.pdbx_seq_one_letter_code
_entity_poly.pdbx_strand_id
1 'polypeptide(L)'
;MFTKKSFAVTFTALAAFALTFVLAAQDKKPEWKDRAEFDLYDSAVKDQNPTSRLEKLDKWKQQYPSSDFAEGRKDMILTTYQQLNQQRQVIDTAQDILKDKPNNFHALSAILAAVQALKPPAPADLDLAEKTATYLFNNIDAVYAPTNKPEGVKDDDWAKAKTQSKPYAVATLKWVIDQRKDQSKDNARAEADLTKLLKMDPTEGAVSYDLAGTILAQAKQKPEEQPLALYDYARAAAYDGPNALSAQDRTQVKAYLQKVYPQYHGSNEGLDQLLALAKNDAFPPADFKIKSTADIAQEQAAKEAEEAAKNPMLTLWVKTLRENLTKPDGDAFFEMNVKGTLLPGGANGVSKFKGKIVSMTPAARPKEVNLAIEKAGVPDAKLMFETALPGKMEPGEELEFEGTAKSFTKEPFSITFDVEKDQLTGWTGKNAAPAAKKGTAAAKKKQ
;
A
#
# COMPACT_ATOMS: atom_id res chain seq x y z
N MET A 1 21.81 -3.21 -1.54
CA MET A 1 23.11 -2.53 -1.69
C MET A 1 22.96 -1.13 -1.13
N PHE A 2 23.15 -0.91 0.17
CA PHE A 2 23.18 0.44 0.71
C PHE A 2 24.41 0.56 1.61
N THR A 3 25.36 1.33 1.12
CA THR A 3 26.65 1.58 1.75
C THR A 3 26.40 2.27 3.08
N LYS A 4 26.92 1.68 4.17
CA LYS A 4 27.09 2.35 5.46
C LYS A 4 28.02 3.55 5.26
N LYS A 5 27.48 4.69 4.83
CA LYS A 5 28.20 5.96 4.93
C LYS A 5 28.20 6.32 6.40
N SER A 6 29.26 5.91 7.09
CA SER A 6 29.58 6.41 8.42
C SER A 6 29.65 7.93 8.33
N PHE A 7 28.64 8.62 8.83
CA PHE A 7 28.67 10.07 9.01
C PHE A 7 29.57 10.36 10.21
N ALA A 8 30.88 10.12 10.03
CA ALA A 8 31.88 10.48 11.00
C ALA A 8 32.11 11.99 10.87
N VAL A 9 31.28 12.78 11.54
CA VAL A 9 31.65 14.16 11.85
C VAL A 9 32.62 14.09 13.01
N THR A 10 33.87 13.77 12.70
CA THR A 10 34.98 13.94 13.63
C THR A 10 35.20 15.44 13.79
N PHE A 11 34.50 16.06 14.74
CA PHE A 11 34.93 17.33 15.30
C PHE A 11 36.14 17.05 16.19
N THR A 12 37.30 16.78 15.58
CA THR A 12 38.60 16.91 16.26
C THR A 12 38.91 18.39 16.39
N ALA A 13 38.18 19.08 17.26
CA ALA A 13 38.63 20.36 17.77
C ALA A 13 39.67 20.05 18.86
N LEU A 14 40.95 19.99 18.46
CA LEU A 14 42.05 20.29 19.38
C LEU A 14 41.94 21.79 19.69
N ALA A 15 40.97 22.18 20.53
CA ALA A 15 40.93 23.52 21.07
C ALA A 15 41.95 23.56 22.21
N ALA A 16 42.95 24.43 22.08
CA ALA A 16 43.61 24.94 23.27
C ALA A 16 42.51 25.63 24.09
N PHE A 17 42.08 25.00 25.18
CA PHE A 17 41.07 25.54 26.08
C PHE A 17 41.63 26.80 26.73
N ALA A 18 41.37 27.96 26.14
CA ALA A 18 41.21 29.17 26.94
C ALA A 18 39.83 29.02 27.58
N LEU A 19 39.72 29.15 28.90
CA LEU A 19 38.39 29.27 29.52
C LEU A 19 37.88 30.68 29.19
N THR A 20 37.10 30.86 28.12
CA THR A 20 36.27 32.06 28.00
C THR A 20 34.95 31.86 28.76
N PHE A 21 34.82 32.57 29.88
CA PHE A 21 33.63 32.55 30.71
C PHE A 21 32.52 33.35 30.02
N VAL A 22 31.53 32.65 29.45
CA VAL A 22 30.23 33.27 29.17
C VAL A 22 29.29 32.88 30.31
N LEU A 23 29.24 33.72 31.34
CA LEU A 23 28.24 33.60 32.40
C LEU A 23 26.93 34.25 31.92
N ALA A 24 25.90 33.43 31.74
CA ALA A 24 24.54 33.91 31.81
C ALA A 24 24.21 34.16 33.31
N ALA A 25 23.95 35.42 33.65
CA ALA A 25 23.27 35.86 34.87
C ALA A 25 23.94 35.66 36.25
N GLN A 26 25.25 35.89 36.39
CA GLN A 26 25.85 36.29 37.67
C GLN A 26 26.92 37.37 37.48
N ASP A 27 26.74 38.54 38.13
CA ASP A 27 27.69 39.67 38.15
C ASP A 27 29.02 39.39 38.88
N LYS A 28 29.28 38.13 39.29
CA LYS A 28 30.53 37.73 39.94
C LYS A 28 31.44 37.02 38.94
N LYS A 29 32.63 37.57 38.73
CA LYS A 29 33.68 36.90 37.95
C LYS A 29 34.09 35.59 38.67
N PRO A 30 34.27 34.46 37.97
CA PRO A 30 34.74 33.22 38.57
C PRO A 30 36.10 33.41 39.26
N GLU A 31 36.23 32.92 40.49
CA GLU A 31 37.45 33.06 41.30
C GLU A 31 37.97 31.70 41.75
N TRP A 32 39.29 31.54 41.72
CA TRP A 32 39.97 30.39 42.31
C TRP A 32 39.81 30.44 43.83
N LYS A 33 39.49 29.29 44.45
CA LYS A 33 39.39 29.17 45.90
C LYS A 33 40.75 29.42 46.56
N ASP A 34 41.82 28.97 45.93
CA ASP A 34 43.20 29.23 46.33
C ASP A 34 44.18 28.98 45.16
N ARG A 35 45.48 29.15 45.44
CA ARG A 35 46.54 28.90 44.46
C ARG A 35 46.64 27.43 44.03
N ALA A 36 46.35 26.50 44.93
CA ALA A 36 46.46 25.08 44.65
C ALA A 36 45.36 24.61 43.67
N GLU A 37 44.17 25.21 43.72
CA GLU A 37 43.14 25.00 42.70
C GLU A 37 43.61 25.42 41.30
N PHE A 38 44.19 26.62 41.20
CA PHE A 38 44.75 27.11 39.93
C PHE A 38 45.87 26.21 39.41
N ASP A 39 46.80 25.80 40.28
CA ASP A 39 47.90 24.93 39.89
C ASP A 39 47.40 23.54 39.42
N LEU A 40 46.31 23.01 40.02
CA LEU A 40 45.66 21.79 39.53
C LEU A 40 45.07 21.97 38.13
N TYR A 41 44.30 23.05 37.92
CA TYR A 41 43.75 23.39 36.60
C TYR A 41 44.87 23.52 35.55
N ASP A 42 45.89 24.33 35.82
CA ASP A 42 47.01 24.58 34.91
C ASP A 42 47.74 23.27 34.58
N SER A 43 47.96 22.42 35.59
CA SER A 43 48.58 21.11 35.40
C SER A 43 47.74 20.13 34.57
N ALA A 44 46.41 20.24 34.60
CA ALA A 44 45.50 19.41 33.83
C ALA A 44 45.40 19.89 32.38
N VAL A 45 45.28 21.20 32.16
CA VAL A 45 45.24 21.79 30.80
C VAL A 45 46.52 21.52 30.02
N LYS A 46 47.69 21.61 30.68
CA LYS A 46 48.98 21.36 30.03
C LYS A 46 49.29 19.89 29.80
N ASP A 47 48.64 18.98 30.53
CA ASP A 47 48.87 17.55 30.39
C ASP A 47 48.31 17.05 29.07
N GLN A 48 49.15 16.46 28.20
CA GLN A 48 48.74 15.92 26.91
C GLN A 48 48.29 14.46 26.98
N ASN A 49 48.59 13.74 28.06
CA ASN A 49 48.18 12.36 28.23
C ASN A 49 46.77 12.30 28.84
N PRO A 50 45.78 11.72 28.13
CA PRO A 50 44.39 11.71 28.63
C PRO A 50 44.20 10.96 29.96
N THR A 51 44.99 9.92 30.22
CA THR A 51 44.88 9.15 31.47
C THR A 51 45.34 9.97 32.67
N SER A 52 46.54 10.56 32.61
CA SER A 52 47.04 11.38 33.72
C SER A 52 46.30 12.72 33.84
N ARG A 53 45.78 13.25 32.72
CA ARG A 53 44.86 14.39 32.74
C ARG A 53 43.59 14.05 33.53
N LEU A 54 42.98 12.89 33.30
CA LEU A 54 41.78 12.46 34.01
C LEU A 54 42.03 12.38 35.52
N GLU A 55 43.14 11.76 35.94
CA GLU A 55 43.52 11.66 37.37
C GLU A 55 43.61 13.05 38.03
N LYS A 56 44.19 14.03 37.33
CA LYS A 56 44.28 15.42 37.81
C LYS A 56 42.91 16.10 37.87
N LEU A 57 42.06 15.89 36.87
CA LEU A 57 40.70 16.44 36.84
C LEU A 57 39.83 15.85 37.96
N ASP A 58 39.96 14.55 38.23
CA ASP A 58 39.25 13.88 39.33
C ASP A 58 39.76 14.37 40.69
N LYS A 59 41.08 14.56 40.85
CA LYS A 59 41.66 15.18 42.04
C LYS A 59 41.13 16.60 42.24
N TRP A 60 41.05 17.41 41.18
CA TRP A 60 40.47 18.75 41.23
C TRP A 60 38.99 18.68 41.63
N LYS A 61 38.21 17.77 41.06
CA LYS A 61 36.80 17.55 41.42
C LYS A 61 36.61 17.16 42.88
N GLN A 62 37.46 16.29 43.40
CA GLN A 62 37.40 15.83 44.79
C GLN A 62 37.78 16.93 45.79
N GLN A 63 38.84 17.68 45.51
CA GLN A 63 39.34 18.71 46.43
C GLN A 63 38.53 20.00 46.36
N TYR A 64 37.97 20.33 45.20
CA TYR A 64 37.21 21.56 44.96
C TYR A 64 35.83 21.25 44.34
N PRO A 65 34.93 20.57 45.07
CA PRO A 65 33.61 20.22 44.56
C PRO A 65 32.73 21.45 44.28
N SER A 66 32.88 22.52 45.06
CA SER A 66 32.18 23.81 44.91
C SER A 66 33.00 24.86 44.15
N SER A 67 33.87 24.42 43.25
CA SER A 67 34.65 25.30 42.36
C SER A 67 33.74 26.16 41.49
N ASP A 68 34.06 27.44 41.32
CA ASP A 68 33.37 28.31 40.37
C ASP A 68 33.63 27.87 38.91
N PHE A 69 34.65 27.03 38.68
CA PHE A 69 35.02 26.45 37.40
C PHE A 69 34.53 25.00 37.23
N ALA A 70 33.64 24.53 38.11
CA ALA A 70 33.17 23.14 38.09
C ALA A 70 32.55 22.75 36.74
N GLU A 71 31.87 23.66 36.05
CA GLU A 71 31.31 23.42 34.72
C GLU A 71 32.39 23.20 33.65
N GLY A 72 33.36 24.12 33.56
CA GLY A 72 34.47 23.97 32.61
C GLY A 72 35.28 22.70 32.86
N ARG A 73 35.44 22.32 34.15
CA ARG A 73 36.03 21.03 34.52
C ARG A 73 35.20 19.84 34.02
N LYS A 74 33.86 19.88 34.08
CA LYS A 74 33.00 18.80 33.53
C LYS A 74 33.22 18.65 32.01
N ASP A 75 33.30 19.75 31.26
CA ASP A 75 33.57 19.70 29.81
C ASP A 75 34.96 19.11 29.49
N MET A 76 35.97 19.44 30.30
CA MET A 76 37.32 18.83 30.20
C MET A 76 37.29 17.32 30.49
N ILE A 77 36.53 16.89 31.50
CA ILE A 77 36.35 15.47 31.83
C ILE A 77 35.65 14.73 30.69
N LEU A 78 34.57 15.29 30.14
CA LEU A 78 33.85 14.72 28.99
C LEU A 78 34.80 14.51 27.80
N THR A 79 35.57 15.54 27.44
CA THR A 79 36.55 15.48 26.36
C THR A 79 37.61 14.40 26.62
N THR A 80 38.08 14.30 27.85
CA THR A 80 39.09 13.31 28.25
C THR A 80 38.54 11.88 28.15
N TYR A 81 37.28 11.63 28.56
CA TYR A 81 36.63 10.34 28.35
C TYR A 81 36.44 10.00 26.88
N GLN A 82 36.16 10.98 26.01
CA GLN A 82 36.10 10.76 24.56
C GLN A 82 37.48 10.34 24.01
N GLN A 83 38.56 11.01 24.42
CA GLN A 83 39.94 10.66 24.01
C GLN A 83 40.36 9.27 24.50
N LEU A 84 39.87 8.86 25.67
CA LEU A 84 40.10 7.52 26.24
C LEU A 84 39.16 6.44 25.67
N ASN A 85 38.26 6.77 24.75
CA ASN A 85 37.24 5.85 24.21
C ASN A 85 36.40 5.19 25.32
N GLN A 86 36.03 5.93 26.37
CA GLN A 86 35.23 5.43 27.49
C GLN A 86 33.73 5.78 27.30
N GLN A 87 33.04 5.07 26.40
CA GLN A 87 31.70 5.47 25.93
C GLN A 87 30.66 5.61 27.05
N ARG A 88 30.69 4.73 28.07
CA ARG A 88 29.76 4.79 29.19
C ARG A 88 29.94 6.07 30.01
N GLN A 89 31.18 6.39 30.35
CA GLN A 89 31.55 7.59 31.06
C GLN A 89 31.26 8.86 30.24
N VAL A 90 31.44 8.81 28.91
CA VAL A 90 31.01 9.88 28.00
C VAL A 90 29.50 10.10 28.11
N ILE A 91 28.69 9.04 28.02
CA ILE A 91 27.23 9.11 28.10
C ILE A 91 26.79 9.67 29.45
N ASP A 92 27.34 9.17 30.57
CA ASP A 92 26.94 9.61 31.91
C ASP A 92 27.32 11.07 32.17
N THR A 93 28.53 11.47 31.77
CA THR A 93 29.01 12.85 31.94
C THR A 93 28.22 13.82 31.07
N ALA A 94 27.94 13.46 29.81
CA ALA A 94 27.15 14.29 28.91
C ALA A 94 25.70 14.44 29.41
N GLN A 95 25.07 13.36 29.91
CA GLN A 95 23.74 13.46 30.52
C GLN A 95 23.73 14.37 31.75
N ASP A 96 24.80 14.36 32.56
CA ASP A 96 24.92 15.28 33.71
C ASP A 96 25.01 16.75 33.25
N ILE A 97 25.80 17.04 32.22
CA ILE A 97 25.91 18.39 31.62
C ILE A 97 24.55 18.87 31.11
N LEU A 98 23.77 17.99 30.48
CA LEU A 98 22.47 18.35 29.90
C LEU A 98 21.37 18.65 30.94
N LYS A 99 21.55 18.29 32.21
CA LYS A 99 20.62 18.69 33.28
C LYS A 99 20.62 20.21 33.49
N ASP A 100 21.80 20.80 33.43
CA ASP A 100 22.00 22.24 33.65
C ASP A 100 21.96 23.02 32.32
N LYS A 101 22.49 22.41 31.24
CA LYS A 101 22.62 23.04 29.91
C LYS A 101 21.99 22.16 28.83
N PRO A 102 20.65 22.14 28.69
CA PRO A 102 19.95 21.21 27.79
C PRO A 102 20.30 21.41 26.30
N ASN A 103 20.77 22.60 25.93
CA ASN A 103 21.20 22.92 24.55
C ASN A 103 22.72 22.80 24.32
N ASN A 104 23.47 22.19 25.25
CA ASN A 104 24.91 22.01 25.09
C ASN A 104 25.21 21.07 23.91
N PHE A 105 25.69 21.64 22.82
CA PHE A 105 25.97 20.92 21.57
C PHE A 105 27.02 19.81 21.73
N HIS A 106 28.07 20.05 22.54
CA HIS A 106 29.12 19.06 22.77
C HIS A 106 28.56 17.83 23.48
N ALA A 107 27.76 18.02 24.53
CA ALA A 107 27.13 16.93 25.26
C ALA A 107 26.11 16.15 24.40
N LEU A 108 25.22 16.85 23.67
CA LEU A 108 24.28 16.19 22.75
C LEU A 108 25.00 15.33 21.70
N SER A 109 26.03 15.90 21.06
CA SER A 109 26.82 15.20 20.04
C SER A 109 27.62 14.03 20.64
N ALA A 110 28.15 14.19 21.85
CA ALA A 110 28.89 13.17 22.55
C ALA A 110 28.03 11.94 22.86
N ILE A 111 26.77 12.13 23.29
CA ILE A 111 25.82 11.03 23.51
C ILE A 111 25.59 10.26 22.21
N LEU A 112 25.25 10.95 21.11
CA LEU A 112 24.94 10.30 19.84
C LEU A 112 26.13 9.49 19.31
N ALA A 113 27.33 10.06 19.36
CA ALA A 113 28.55 9.37 18.95
C ALA A 113 28.90 8.18 19.86
N ALA A 114 28.80 8.36 21.19
CA ALA A 114 29.14 7.30 22.14
C ALA A 114 28.19 6.11 22.04
N VAL A 115 26.87 6.35 21.90
CA VAL A 115 25.89 5.28 21.71
C VAL A 115 26.16 4.50 20.42
N GLN A 116 26.46 5.18 19.30
CA GLN A 116 26.79 4.52 18.04
C GLN A 116 28.09 3.70 18.11
N ALA A 117 29.01 4.05 19.00
CA ALA A 117 30.26 3.32 19.22
C ALA A 117 30.09 2.06 20.09
N LEU A 118 28.99 1.91 20.82
CA LEU A 118 28.69 0.71 21.60
C LEU A 118 28.35 -0.47 20.68
N LYS A 119 28.92 -1.65 20.97
CA LYS A 119 28.71 -2.87 20.17
C LYS A 119 28.51 -4.09 21.08
N PRO A 120 27.28 -4.60 21.23
CA PRO A 120 26.00 -3.99 20.81
C PRO A 120 25.57 -2.86 21.77
N PRO A 121 24.77 -1.88 21.31
CA PRO A 121 24.09 -0.96 22.21
C PRO A 121 22.95 -1.69 22.95
N ALA A 122 22.74 -1.35 24.22
CA ALA A 122 21.61 -1.85 25.01
C ALA A 122 20.31 -1.10 24.61
N PRO A 123 19.12 -1.65 24.91
CA PRO A 123 17.85 -0.98 24.60
C PRO A 123 17.74 0.45 25.17
N ALA A 124 18.18 0.66 26.40
CA ALA A 124 18.20 1.99 27.02
C ALA A 124 19.14 2.98 26.31
N ASP A 125 20.23 2.49 25.68
CA ASP A 125 21.13 3.31 24.88
C ASP A 125 20.44 3.80 23.61
N LEU A 126 19.68 2.91 22.97
CA LEU A 126 18.90 3.22 21.77
C LEU A 126 17.77 4.21 22.09
N ASP A 127 17.10 4.06 23.23
CA ASP A 127 16.09 5.02 23.71
C ASP A 127 16.72 6.40 23.98
N LEU A 128 17.91 6.44 24.57
CA LEU A 128 18.66 7.68 24.80
C LEU A 128 19.06 8.35 23.48
N ALA A 129 19.55 7.58 22.50
CA ALA A 129 19.91 8.10 21.19
C ALA A 129 18.68 8.63 20.43
N GLU A 130 17.54 7.93 20.48
CA GLU A 130 16.29 8.42 19.90
C GLU A 130 15.89 9.76 20.51
N LYS A 131 15.82 9.83 21.84
CA LYS A 131 15.44 11.05 22.56
C LYS A 131 16.38 12.22 22.22
N THR A 132 17.68 11.97 22.21
CA THR A 132 18.71 12.99 21.94
C THR A 132 18.64 13.47 20.49
N ALA A 133 18.48 12.56 19.52
CA ALA A 133 18.37 12.92 18.11
C ALA A 133 17.07 13.69 17.81
N THR A 134 15.94 13.26 18.38
CA THR A 134 14.67 14.00 18.28
C THR A 134 14.77 15.39 18.91
N TYR A 135 15.43 15.51 20.07
CA TYR A 135 15.66 16.80 20.71
C TYR A 135 16.49 17.73 19.80
N LEU A 136 17.61 17.23 19.26
CA LEU A 136 18.48 17.99 18.36
C LEU A 136 17.73 18.45 17.11
N PHE A 137 16.91 17.59 16.51
CA PHE A 137 16.10 17.92 15.32
C PHE A 137 15.09 19.04 15.62
N ASN A 138 14.36 18.93 16.73
CA ASN A 138 13.28 19.85 17.09
C ASN A 138 13.77 21.19 17.68
N ASN A 139 14.97 21.22 18.26
CA ASN A 139 15.50 22.39 18.97
C ASN A 139 16.74 22.99 18.27
N ILE A 140 16.89 22.80 16.97
CA ILE A 140 18.11 23.14 16.24
C ILE A 140 18.51 24.62 16.37
N ASP A 141 17.56 25.54 16.39
CA ASP A 141 17.85 26.97 16.57
C ASP A 141 18.37 27.29 17.96
N ALA A 142 17.84 26.61 18.98
CA ALA A 142 18.28 26.76 20.36
C ALA A 142 19.66 26.11 20.57
N VAL A 143 19.88 24.90 20.07
CA VAL A 143 21.18 24.21 20.15
C VAL A 143 22.27 25.00 19.43
N TYR A 144 21.98 25.56 18.26
CA TYR A 144 22.93 26.35 17.48
C TYR A 144 22.89 27.86 17.75
N ALA A 145 22.29 28.29 18.86
CA ALA A 145 22.35 29.68 19.28
C ALA A 145 23.81 30.14 19.46
N PRO A 146 24.15 31.42 19.20
CA PRO A 146 25.51 31.92 19.34
C PRO A 146 26.15 31.65 20.72
N THR A 147 25.34 31.62 21.78
CA THR A 147 25.76 31.33 23.16
C THR A 147 26.24 29.89 23.37
N ASN A 148 25.86 28.97 22.49
CA ASN A 148 26.23 27.55 22.57
C ASN A 148 27.37 27.19 21.60
N LYS A 149 27.84 28.15 20.79
CA LYS A 149 28.93 27.95 19.85
C LYS A 149 30.23 27.68 20.62
N PRO A 150 30.94 26.57 20.35
CA PRO A 150 32.22 26.31 20.99
C PRO A 150 33.27 27.37 20.64
N GLU A 151 34.17 27.64 21.58
CA GLU A 151 35.28 28.56 21.37
C GLU A 151 36.20 28.08 20.23
N GLY A 152 36.69 29.01 19.42
CA GLY A 152 37.54 28.71 18.25
C GLY A 152 36.78 28.22 17.01
N VAL A 153 35.48 27.93 17.12
CA VAL A 153 34.64 27.61 15.95
C VAL A 153 34.25 28.89 15.21
N LYS A 154 34.56 28.92 13.90
CA LYS A 154 34.19 30.02 13.00
C LYS A 154 32.67 30.04 12.79
N ASP A 155 32.10 31.24 12.62
CA ASP A 155 30.66 31.41 12.40
C ASP A 155 30.16 30.63 11.16
N ASP A 156 30.93 30.64 10.07
CA ASP A 156 30.60 29.88 8.86
C ASP A 156 30.54 28.37 9.11
N ASP A 157 31.46 27.84 9.92
CA ASP A 157 31.49 26.41 10.23
C ASP A 157 30.35 26.03 11.18
N TRP A 158 29.99 26.93 12.12
CA TRP A 158 28.84 26.76 12.99
C TRP A 158 27.52 26.77 12.21
N ALA A 159 27.36 27.70 11.26
CA ALA A 159 26.20 27.77 10.38
C ALA A 159 26.08 26.52 9.50
N LYS A 160 27.20 26.02 8.94
CA LYS A 160 27.21 24.75 8.18
C LYS A 160 26.87 23.54 9.04
N ALA A 161 27.38 23.47 10.27
CA ALA A 161 27.04 22.39 11.18
C ALA A 161 25.53 22.36 11.49
N LYS A 162 24.92 23.54 11.67
CA LYS A 162 23.47 23.69 11.85
C LYS A 162 22.69 23.10 10.67
N THR A 163 23.06 23.38 9.43
CA THR A 163 22.33 22.85 8.26
C THR A 163 22.45 21.33 8.12
N GLN A 164 23.57 20.74 8.58
CA GLN A 164 23.80 19.30 8.54
C GLN A 164 23.19 18.53 9.72
N SER A 165 22.78 19.22 10.78
CA SER A 165 22.31 18.58 12.01
C SER A 165 20.94 17.91 11.88
N LYS A 166 20.00 18.45 11.08
CA LYS A 166 18.74 17.74 10.80
C LYS A 166 18.96 16.42 10.05
N PRO A 167 19.69 16.38 8.92
CA PRO A 167 20.03 15.13 8.25
C PRO A 167 20.74 14.13 9.18
N TYR A 168 21.64 14.60 10.04
CA TYR A 168 22.34 13.74 10.99
C TYR A 168 21.41 13.13 12.06
N ALA A 169 20.47 13.93 12.60
CA ALA A 169 19.48 13.46 13.54
C ALA A 169 18.56 12.39 12.90
N VAL A 170 18.09 12.63 11.67
CA VAL A 170 17.29 11.67 10.91
C VAL A 170 18.06 10.37 10.66
N ALA A 171 19.32 10.46 10.20
CA ALA A 171 20.17 9.28 9.99
C ALA A 171 20.39 8.49 11.29
N THR A 172 20.50 9.17 12.43
CA THR A 172 20.63 8.53 13.74
C THR A 172 19.33 7.83 14.16
N LEU A 173 18.18 8.45 13.95
CA LEU A 173 16.87 7.83 14.22
C LEU A 173 16.67 6.58 13.36
N LYS A 174 17.00 6.64 12.07
CA LYS A 174 16.98 5.47 11.18
C LYS A 174 17.90 4.35 11.70
N TRP A 175 19.12 4.68 12.10
CA TRP A 175 20.04 3.70 12.69
C TRP A 175 19.47 3.08 13.98
N VAL A 176 18.83 3.85 14.86
CA VAL A 176 18.17 3.33 16.06
C VAL A 176 17.08 2.33 15.70
N ILE A 177 16.22 2.66 14.72
CA ILE A 177 15.17 1.78 14.21
C ILE A 177 15.77 0.47 13.70
N ASP A 178 16.80 0.55 12.86
CA ASP A 178 17.48 -0.61 12.29
C ASP A 178 18.09 -1.50 13.38
N GLN A 179 18.79 -0.91 14.38
CA GLN A 179 19.36 -1.66 15.50
C GLN A 179 18.28 -2.37 16.32
N ARG A 180 17.19 -1.67 16.66
CA ARG A 180 16.07 -2.28 17.40
C ARG A 180 15.42 -3.40 16.61
N LYS A 181 15.16 -3.19 15.32
CA LYS A 181 14.59 -4.20 14.42
C LYS A 181 15.54 -5.40 14.29
N ASP A 182 16.84 -5.17 14.18
CA ASP A 182 17.82 -6.26 14.11
C ASP A 182 17.89 -7.08 15.40
N GLN A 183 17.80 -6.44 16.56
CA GLN A 183 17.84 -7.09 17.86
C GLN A 183 16.54 -7.84 18.22
N SER A 184 15.38 -7.25 17.92
CA SER A 184 14.06 -7.77 18.34
C SER A 184 13.31 -8.54 17.26
N LYS A 185 13.64 -8.31 15.98
CA LYS A 185 12.87 -8.74 14.81
C LYS A 185 11.42 -8.22 14.78
N ASP A 186 11.13 -7.15 15.52
CA ASP A 186 9.81 -6.54 15.62
C ASP A 186 9.55 -5.57 14.45
N ASN A 187 8.87 -6.07 13.41
CA ASN A 187 8.46 -5.24 12.27
C ASN A 187 7.36 -4.23 12.63
N ALA A 188 6.47 -4.55 13.58
CA ALA A 188 5.37 -3.66 13.95
C ALA A 188 5.90 -2.41 14.65
N ARG A 189 6.88 -2.57 15.54
CA ARG A 189 7.58 -1.43 16.14
C ARG A 189 8.35 -0.63 15.09
N ALA A 190 9.07 -1.29 14.19
CA ALA A 190 9.82 -0.60 13.14
C ALA A 190 8.90 0.20 12.20
N GLU A 191 7.72 -0.34 11.85
CA GLU A 191 6.70 0.36 11.08
C GLU A 191 6.21 1.64 11.79
N ALA A 192 5.90 1.53 13.09
CA ALA A 192 5.48 2.68 13.90
C ALA A 192 6.57 3.76 13.99
N ASP A 193 7.82 3.36 14.22
CA ASP A 193 8.95 4.29 14.33
C ASP A 193 9.28 4.95 12.97
N LEU A 194 9.24 4.20 11.85
CA LEU A 194 9.43 4.75 10.49
C LEU A 194 8.30 5.72 10.11
N THR A 195 7.05 5.39 10.47
CA THR A 195 5.89 6.26 10.27
C THR A 195 6.05 7.57 11.06
N LYS A 196 6.50 7.48 12.31
CA LYS A 196 6.79 8.67 13.14
C LYS A 196 7.91 9.51 12.52
N LEU A 197 8.98 8.88 12.02
CA LEU A 197 10.08 9.57 11.36
C LEU A 197 9.61 10.30 10.10
N LEU A 198 8.82 9.66 9.25
CA LEU A 198 8.28 10.28 8.03
C LEU A 198 7.24 11.38 8.32
N LYS A 199 6.52 11.31 9.45
CA LYS A 199 5.68 12.43 9.93
C LYS A 199 6.52 13.62 10.39
N MET A 200 7.68 13.36 11.00
CA MET A 200 8.60 14.39 11.46
C MET A 200 9.29 15.10 10.29
N ASP A 201 9.66 14.36 9.25
CA ASP A 201 10.21 14.91 8.00
C ASP A 201 9.58 14.21 6.77
N PRO A 202 8.51 14.80 6.18
CA PRO A 202 7.83 14.24 5.00
C PRO A 202 8.68 14.22 3.71
N THR A 203 9.86 14.84 3.74
CA THR A 203 10.79 14.83 2.59
C THR A 203 11.60 13.54 2.51
N GLU A 204 11.59 12.68 3.53
CA GLU A 204 12.40 11.46 3.61
C GLU A 204 11.89 10.33 2.70
N GLY A 205 12.03 10.48 1.37
CA GLY A 205 11.63 9.46 0.40
C GLY A 205 12.37 8.13 0.56
N ALA A 206 13.60 8.14 1.09
CA ALA A 206 14.32 6.93 1.46
C ALA A 206 13.71 6.20 2.66
N VAL A 207 13.02 6.90 3.58
CA VAL A 207 12.29 6.29 4.70
C VAL A 207 11.03 5.58 4.21
N SER A 208 10.33 6.13 3.22
CA SER A 208 9.19 5.43 2.59
C SER A 208 9.58 4.08 2.02
N TYR A 209 10.76 3.93 1.42
CA TYR A 209 11.23 2.62 0.93
C TYR A 209 11.36 1.57 2.04
N ASP A 210 11.92 1.97 3.18
CA ASP A 210 12.07 1.08 4.34
C ASP A 210 10.73 0.75 5.00
N LEU A 211 9.82 1.73 5.05
CA LEU A 211 8.46 1.55 5.55
C LEU A 211 7.72 0.55 4.68
N ALA A 212 7.77 0.70 3.35
CA ALA A 212 7.18 -0.24 2.40
C ALA A 212 7.66 -1.68 2.63
N GLY A 213 8.98 -1.88 2.75
CA GLY A 213 9.56 -3.19 3.02
C GLY A 213 9.18 -3.76 4.38
N THR A 214 9.00 -2.90 5.39
CA THR A 214 8.63 -3.30 6.76
C THR A 214 7.15 -3.68 6.86
N ILE A 215 6.25 -2.97 6.18
CA ILE A 215 4.84 -3.35 6.05
C ILE A 215 4.73 -4.65 5.26
N LEU A 216 5.44 -4.77 4.13
CA LEU A 216 5.40 -5.99 3.30
C LEU A 216 5.90 -7.23 4.06
N ALA A 217 6.87 -7.09 4.97
CA ALA A 217 7.33 -8.18 5.81
C ALA A 217 6.23 -8.73 6.76
N GLN A 218 5.15 -7.98 6.97
CA GLN A 218 3.99 -8.34 7.79
C GLN A 218 2.77 -8.77 6.95
N ALA A 219 2.89 -8.81 5.62
CA ALA A 219 1.78 -9.02 4.69
C ALA A 219 1.03 -10.34 4.86
N LYS A 220 1.63 -11.34 5.51
CA LYS A 220 0.94 -12.60 5.86
C LYS A 220 0.00 -12.45 7.05
N GLN A 221 0.38 -11.64 8.03
CA GLN A 221 -0.42 -11.37 9.23
C GLN A 221 -1.41 -10.23 9.00
N LYS A 222 -1.06 -9.28 8.14
CA LYS A 222 -1.82 -8.06 7.86
C LYS A 222 -1.98 -7.83 6.35
N PRO A 223 -2.68 -8.72 5.63
CA PRO A 223 -2.88 -8.57 4.18
C PRO A 223 -3.58 -7.24 3.81
N GLU A 224 -4.39 -6.69 4.71
CA GLU A 224 -5.10 -5.41 4.54
C GLU A 224 -4.19 -4.19 4.49
N GLU A 225 -2.95 -4.28 4.97
CA GLU A 225 -1.96 -3.18 4.92
C GLU A 225 -1.11 -3.21 3.64
N GLN A 226 -1.23 -4.25 2.79
CA GLN A 226 -0.48 -4.32 1.53
C GLN A 226 -0.67 -3.10 0.62
N PRO A 227 -1.87 -2.48 0.50
CA PRO A 227 -2.02 -1.21 -0.22
C PRO A 227 -1.10 -0.10 0.30
N LEU A 228 -0.89 -0.01 1.61
CA LEU A 228 0.00 0.98 2.22
C LEU A 228 1.45 0.72 1.82
N ALA A 229 1.89 -0.55 1.82
CA ALA A 229 3.22 -0.91 1.31
C ALA A 229 3.42 -0.52 -0.16
N LEU A 230 2.41 -0.75 -1.01
CA LEU A 230 2.44 -0.35 -2.42
C LEU A 230 2.51 1.17 -2.58
N TYR A 231 1.79 1.91 -1.75
CA TYR A 231 1.86 3.37 -1.72
C TYR A 231 3.26 3.87 -1.35
N ASP A 232 3.88 3.32 -0.30
CA ASP A 232 5.21 3.73 0.12
C ASP A 232 6.30 3.34 -0.90
N TYR A 233 6.15 2.21 -1.61
CA TYR A 233 7.00 1.91 -2.77
C TYR A 233 6.80 2.91 -3.90
N ALA A 234 5.56 3.34 -4.17
CA ALA A 234 5.28 4.38 -5.16
C ALA A 234 5.89 5.73 -4.76
N ARG A 235 5.81 6.10 -3.47
CA ARG A 235 6.44 7.28 -2.89
C ARG A 235 7.95 7.26 -3.12
N ALA A 236 8.60 6.17 -2.73
CA ALA A 236 10.04 5.98 -2.90
C ALA A 236 10.48 6.01 -4.38
N ALA A 237 9.65 5.50 -5.30
CA ALA A 237 9.93 5.50 -6.73
C ALA A 237 9.71 6.87 -7.39
N ALA A 238 8.64 7.57 -7.05
CA ALA A 238 8.17 8.75 -7.79
C ALA A 238 8.72 10.08 -7.25
N TYR A 239 8.96 10.17 -5.93
CA TYR A 239 9.44 11.38 -5.30
C TYR A 239 10.87 11.71 -5.74
N ASP A 240 11.09 12.95 -6.16
CA ASP A 240 12.37 13.48 -6.69
C ASP A 240 12.88 14.71 -5.94
N GLY A 241 12.29 15.03 -4.78
CA GLY A 241 12.69 16.16 -3.95
C GLY A 241 13.89 15.89 -3.03
N PRO A 242 14.13 16.77 -2.03
CA PRO A 242 15.15 16.57 -1.00
C PRO A 242 15.03 15.19 -0.34
N ASN A 243 16.15 14.55 -0.01
CA ASN A 243 16.21 13.24 0.67
C ASN A 243 15.53 12.07 -0.10
N ALA A 244 15.24 12.26 -1.39
CA ALA A 244 14.84 11.16 -2.27
C ALA A 244 15.96 10.13 -2.45
N LEU A 245 15.58 8.91 -2.82
CA LEU A 245 16.51 7.90 -3.30
C LEU A 245 17.26 8.40 -4.56
N SER A 246 18.43 7.81 -4.83
CA SER A 246 19.18 8.11 -6.05
C SER A 246 18.32 7.82 -7.30
N ALA A 247 18.55 8.53 -8.41
CA ALA A 247 17.78 8.31 -9.64
C ALA A 247 17.83 6.85 -10.13
N GLN A 248 18.96 6.18 -9.94
CA GLN A 248 19.13 4.75 -10.23
C GLN A 248 18.24 3.90 -9.33
N ASP A 249 18.28 4.13 -8.01
CA ASP A 249 17.47 3.36 -7.05
C ASP A 249 15.98 3.60 -7.29
N ARG A 250 15.55 4.83 -7.55
CA ARG A 250 14.15 5.16 -7.90
C ARG A 250 13.67 4.39 -9.13
N THR A 251 14.53 4.24 -10.13
CA THR A 251 14.23 3.44 -11.32
C THR A 251 14.06 1.95 -10.96
N GLN A 252 14.90 1.41 -10.09
CA GLN A 252 14.79 0.03 -9.61
C GLN A 252 13.53 -0.19 -8.76
N VAL A 253 13.21 0.73 -7.85
CA VAL A 253 11.98 0.65 -7.05
C VAL A 253 10.75 0.75 -7.94
N LYS A 254 10.73 1.64 -8.96
CA LYS A 254 9.64 1.73 -9.93
C LYS A 254 9.44 0.41 -10.68
N ALA A 255 10.52 -0.21 -11.15
CA ALA A 255 10.46 -1.49 -11.83
C ALA A 255 9.94 -2.62 -10.92
N TYR A 256 10.34 -2.62 -9.64
CA TYR A 256 9.81 -3.54 -8.64
C TYR A 256 8.30 -3.32 -8.43
N LEU A 257 7.86 -2.08 -8.23
CA LEU A 257 6.44 -1.74 -8.07
C LEU A 257 5.60 -2.18 -9.29
N GLN A 258 6.09 -1.92 -10.52
CA GLN A 258 5.44 -2.37 -11.76
C GLN A 258 5.27 -3.89 -11.85
N LYS A 259 6.12 -4.66 -11.15
CA LYS A 259 5.99 -6.12 -11.07
C LYS A 259 4.99 -6.56 -10.00
N VAL A 260 5.00 -5.94 -8.81
CA VAL A 260 4.21 -6.40 -7.66
C VAL A 260 2.79 -5.82 -7.61
N TYR A 261 2.59 -4.61 -8.13
CA TYR A 261 1.26 -4.00 -8.23
C TYR A 261 0.25 -4.88 -8.97
N PRO A 262 0.51 -5.39 -10.20
CA PRO A 262 -0.42 -6.27 -10.89
C PRO A 262 -0.58 -7.64 -10.22
N GLN A 263 0.35 -8.08 -9.36
CA GLN A 263 0.15 -9.31 -8.57
C GLN A 263 -0.91 -9.12 -7.48
N TYR A 264 -0.98 -7.91 -6.92
CA TYR A 264 -2.01 -7.55 -5.95
C TYR A 264 -3.33 -7.17 -6.62
N HIS A 265 -3.30 -6.24 -7.59
CA HIS A 265 -4.48 -5.68 -8.25
C HIS A 265 -5.02 -6.54 -9.42
N GLY A 266 -4.19 -7.33 -10.08
CA GLY A 266 -4.55 -8.12 -11.27
C GLY A 266 -4.30 -7.41 -12.60
N SER A 267 -3.95 -6.12 -12.58
CA SER A 267 -3.59 -5.33 -13.77
C SER A 267 -2.73 -4.12 -13.37
N ASN A 268 -2.26 -3.35 -14.35
CA ASN A 268 -1.56 -2.07 -14.10
C ASN A 268 -2.53 -0.87 -13.99
N GLU A 269 -3.84 -1.11 -13.99
CA GLU A 269 -4.83 -0.04 -13.84
C GLU A 269 -4.68 0.66 -12.50
N GLY A 270 -4.64 1.99 -12.50
CA GLY A 270 -4.44 2.79 -11.28
C GLY A 270 -2.98 3.02 -10.88
N LEU A 271 -2.01 2.32 -11.48
CA LEU A 271 -0.59 2.41 -11.07
C LEU A 271 0.00 3.81 -11.34
N ASP A 272 -0.31 4.43 -12.48
CA ASP A 272 0.18 5.77 -12.79
C ASP A 272 -0.44 6.83 -11.87
N GLN A 273 -1.72 6.67 -11.51
CA GLN A 273 -2.41 7.51 -10.53
C GLN A 273 -1.79 7.36 -9.14
N LEU A 274 -1.45 6.14 -8.73
CA LEU A 274 -0.74 5.85 -7.48
C LEU A 274 0.62 6.55 -7.45
N LEU A 275 1.42 6.44 -8.51
CA LEU A 275 2.71 7.12 -8.63
C LEU A 275 2.57 8.64 -8.58
N ALA A 276 1.56 9.20 -9.25
CA ALA A 276 1.30 10.63 -9.26
C ALA A 276 0.87 11.15 -7.87
N LEU A 277 0.02 10.40 -7.16
CA LEU A 277 -0.41 10.71 -5.80
C LEU A 277 0.77 10.68 -4.84
N ALA A 278 1.48 9.54 -4.80
CA ALA A 278 2.60 9.34 -3.89
C ALA A 278 3.82 10.24 -4.22
N LYS A 279 3.93 10.78 -5.43
CA LYS A 279 4.96 11.79 -5.73
C LYS A 279 4.81 13.05 -4.88
N ASN A 280 3.58 13.44 -4.56
CA ASN A 280 3.29 14.71 -3.89
C ASN A 280 3.08 14.54 -2.39
N ASP A 281 2.43 13.44 -2.00
CA ASP A 281 2.05 13.21 -0.60
C ASP A 281 2.93 12.12 0.03
N ALA A 282 3.39 12.37 1.26
CA ALA A 282 4.19 11.40 2.00
C ALA A 282 3.35 10.27 2.61
N PHE A 283 2.03 10.47 2.74
CA PHE A 283 1.09 9.51 3.27
C PHE A 283 -0.16 9.45 2.40
N PRO A 284 -0.77 8.26 2.25
CA PRO A 284 -2.02 8.14 1.51
C PRO A 284 -3.17 8.89 2.22
N PRO A 285 -4.23 9.27 1.48
CA PRO A 285 -5.45 9.77 2.10
C PRO A 285 -6.08 8.70 3.01
N ALA A 286 -6.89 9.12 3.99
CA ALA A 286 -7.42 8.24 5.03
C ALA A 286 -8.33 7.12 4.48
N ASP A 287 -8.97 7.33 3.34
CA ASP A 287 -9.84 6.38 2.63
C ASP A 287 -9.12 5.63 1.49
N PHE A 288 -7.80 5.72 1.43
CA PHE A 288 -6.99 5.10 0.38
C PHE A 288 -7.21 3.59 0.30
N LYS A 289 -7.49 3.11 -0.91
CA LYS A 289 -7.66 1.69 -1.22
C LYS A 289 -7.08 1.37 -2.59
N ILE A 290 -6.47 0.19 -2.68
CA ILE A 290 -6.18 -0.48 -3.94
C ILE A 290 -7.03 -1.74 -3.93
N LYS A 291 -7.85 -1.96 -4.97
CA LYS A 291 -8.62 -3.19 -5.10
C LYS A 291 -7.66 -4.36 -5.30
N SER A 292 -7.86 -5.44 -4.56
CA SER A 292 -7.15 -6.69 -4.81
C SER A 292 -7.78 -7.49 -5.94
N THR A 293 -7.07 -8.48 -6.47
CA THR A 293 -7.63 -9.51 -7.36
C THR A 293 -8.86 -10.18 -6.78
N ALA A 294 -8.90 -10.41 -5.47
CA ALA A 294 -10.05 -11.00 -4.78
C ALA A 294 -11.25 -10.04 -4.76
N ASP A 295 -11.03 -8.75 -4.47
CA ASP A 295 -12.11 -7.74 -4.50
C ASP A 295 -12.72 -7.62 -5.88
N ILE A 296 -11.89 -7.60 -6.93
CA ILE A 296 -12.34 -7.53 -8.32
C ILE A 296 -13.10 -8.80 -8.71
N ALA A 297 -12.61 -9.98 -8.35
CA ALA A 297 -13.29 -11.24 -8.62
C ALA A 297 -14.65 -11.31 -7.91
N GLN A 298 -14.73 -10.85 -6.65
CA GLN A 298 -15.98 -10.81 -5.90
C GLN A 298 -16.97 -9.81 -6.51
N GLU A 299 -16.51 -8.62 -6.91
CA GLU A 299 -17.37 -7.63 -7.57
C GLU A 299 -17.88 -8.15 -8.91
N GLN A 300 -17.03 -8.83 -9.69
CA GLN A 300 -17.42 -9.44 -10.96
C GLN A 300 -18.45 -10.57 -10.76
N ALA A 301 -18.21 -11.47 -9.80
CA ALA A 301 -19.16 -12.53 -9.47
C ALA A 301 -20.51 -11.96 -8.97
N ALA A 302 -20.48 -10.87 -8.18
CA ALA A 302 -21.69 -10.19 -7.74
C ALA A 302 -22.46 -9.56 -8.92
N LYS A 303 -21.77 -8.94 -9.88
CA LYS A 303 -22.38 -8.42 -11.11
C LYS A 303 -23.00 -9.52 -11.96
N GLU A 304 -22.29 -10.63 -12.14
CA GLU A 304 -22.81 -11.80 -12.88
C GLU A 304 -24.02 -12.42 -12.18
N ALA A 305 -24.01 -12.51 -10.84
CA ALA A 305 -25.15 -12.99 -10.06
C ALA A 305 -26.35 -12.03 -10.15
N GLU A 306 -26.11 -10.72 -10.11
CA GLU A 306 -27.15 -9.71 -10.28
C GLU A 306 -27.75 -9.74 -11.70
N GLU A 307 -26.91 -9.91 -12.72
CA GLU A 307 -27.36 -10.04 -14.11
C GLU A 307 -28.15 -11.34 -14.33
N ALA A 308 -27.71 -12.45 -13.76
CA ALA A 308 -28.45 -13.70 -13.75
C ALA A 308 -29.81 -13.57 -13.04
N ALA A 309 -29.86 -12.87 -11.89
CA ALA A 309 -31.10 -12.61 -11.18
C ALA A 309 -32.08 -11.73 -11.98
N LYS A 310 -31.57 -10.81 -12.81
CA LYS A 310 -32.39 -9.99 -13.72
C LYS A 310 -32.91 -10.75 -14.94
N ASN A 311 -32.28 -11.86 -15.33
CA ASN A 311 -32.66 -12.63 -16.52
C ASN A 311 -32.75 -14.14 -16.24
N PRO A 312 -33.67 -14.57 -15.34
CA PRO A 312 -33.77 -15.97 -14.91
C PRO A 312 -34.10 -16.92 -16.07
N MET A 313 -34.82 -16.42 -17.09
CA MET A 313 -35.15 -17.17 -18.30
C MET A 313 -33.91 -17.47 -19.15
N LEU A 314 -33.06 -16.47 -19.40
CA LEU A 314 -31.83 -16.68 -20.16
C LEU A 314 -30.83 -17.54 -19.38
N THR A 315 -30.78 -17.43 -18.05
CA THR A 315 -29.99 -18.33 -17.20
C THR A 315 -30.48 -19.78 -17.32
N LEU A 316 -31.80 -20.01 -17.24
CA LEU A 316 -32.37 -21.35 -17.44
C LEU A 316 -32.02 -21.87 -18.85
N TRP A 317 -32.18 -21.05 -19.88
CA TRP A 317 -31.92 -21.43 -21.26
C TRP A 317 -30.43 -21.73 -21.54
N VAL A 318 -29.54 -20.82 -21.19
CA VAL A 318 -28.11 -20.91 -21.53
C VAL A 318 -27.35 -21.77 -20.53
N LYS A 319 -27.41 -21.45 -19.24
CA LYS A 319 -26.59 -22.10 -18.19
C LYS A 319 -27.11 -23.48 -17.81
N THR A 320 -28.43 -23.69 -17.80
CA THR A 320 -29.00 -24.97 -17.36
C THR A 320 -29.20 -25.93 -18.53
N LEU A 321 -29.79 -25.46 -19.63
CA LEU A 321 -30.09 -26.33 -20.77
C LEU A 321 -28.91 -26.39 -21.76
N ARG A 322 -28.57 -25.28 -22.42
CA ARG A 322 -27.58 -25.30 -23.50
C ARG A 322 -26.22 -25.82 -23.07
N GLU A 323 -25.62 -25.23 -22.03
CA GLU A 323 -24.27 -25.62 -21.58
C GLU A 323 -24.16 -27.09 -21.19
N ASN A 324 -25.22 -27.71 -20.62
CA ASN A 324 -25.21 -29.14 -20.29
C ASN A 324 -25.49 -30.02 -21.51
N LEU A 325 -26.41 -29.62 -22.39
CA LEU A 325 -26.73 -30.37 -23.60
C LEU A 325 -25.59 -30.39 -24.62
N THR A 326 -24.73 -29.36 -24.63
CA THR A 326 -23.58 -29.29 -25.55
C THR A 326 -22.32 -29.99 -25.03
N LYS A 327 -22.30 -30.47 -23.78
CA LYS A 327 -21.17 -31.23 -23.24
C LYS A 327 -21.08 -32.65 -23.84
N PRO A 328 -19.94 -33.35 -23.68
CA PRO A 328 -19.79 -34.73 -24.13
C PRO A 328 -20.89 -35.67 -23.61
N ASP A 329 -21.36 -35.46 -22.38
CA ASP A 329 -22.43 -36.21 -21.71
C ASP A 329 -23.84 -35.63 -21.93
N GLY A 330 -23.98 -34.64 -22.81
CA GLY A 330 -25.24 -33.94 -23.05
C GLY A 330 -26.41 -34.83 -23.50
N ASP A 331 -26.13 -35.93 -24.20
CA ASP A 331 -27.18 -36.89 -24.59
C ASP A 331 -27.76 -37.62 -23.37
N ALA A 332 -26.91 -37.98 -22.40
CA ALA A 332 -27.35 -38.59 -21.15
C ALA A 332 -28.12 -37.57 -20.29
N PHE A 333 -27.62 -36.33 -20.21
CA PHE A 333 -28.35 -35.25 -19.54
C PHE A 333 -29.73 -35.03 -20.16
N PHE A 334 -29.82 -35.05 -21.49
CA PHE A 334 -31.09 -34.92 -22.21
C PHE A 334 -32.06 -36.03 -21.82
N GLU A 335 -31.67 -37.30 -21.97
CA GLU A 335 -32.53 -38.45 -21.69
C GLU A 335 -32.99 -38.49 -20.22
N MET A 336 -32.14 -38.07 -19.27
CA MET A 336 -32.44 -38.14 -17.84
C MET A 336 -33.21 -36.93 -17.29
N ASN A 337 -32.97 -35.72 -17.80
CA ASN A 337 -33.42 -34.48 -17.15
C ASN A 337 -34.25 -33.57 -18.05
N VAL A 338 -34.25 -33.78 -19.37
CA VAL A 338 -34.88 -32.84 -20.31
C VAL A 338 -35.98 -33.51 -21.12
N LYS A 339 -35.74 -34.70 -21.67
CA LYS A 339 -36.68 -35.39 -22.54
C LYS A 339 -38.00 -35.70 -21.84
N GLY A 340 -39.10 -35.32 -22.47
CA GLY A 340 -40.45 -35.53 -21.92
C GLY A 340 -40.83 -34.59 -20.79
N THR A 341 -39.96 -33.66 -20.39
CA THR A 341 -40.27 -32.66 -19.36
C THR A 341 -40.95 -31.43 -19.96
N LEU A 342 -41.91 -30.84 -19.23
CA LEU A 342 -42.49 -29.55 -19.55
C LEU A 342 -41.52 -28.45 -19.12
N LEU A 343 -41.01 -27.68 -20.08
CA LEU A 343 -40.09 -26.58 -19.83
C LEU A 343 -40.70 -25.25 -20.29
N PRO A 344 -40.49 -24.15 -19.54
CA PRO A 344 -39.67 -24.07 -18.33
C PRO A 344 -40.35 -24.62 -17.06
N GLY A 345 -41.66 -24.87 -17.06
CA GLY A 345 -42.35 -25.59 -15.99
C GLY A 345 -42.28 -24.94 -14.60
N GLY A 346 -42.02 -23.62 -14.54
CA GLY A 346 -41.82 -22.88 -13.29
C GLY A 346 -40.40 -22.94 -12.72
N ALA A 347 -39.46 -23.61 -13.38
CA ALA A 347 -38.06 -23.67 -12.95
C ALA A 347 -37.47 -22.26 -12.84
N ASN A 348 -36.76 -21.98 -11.75
CA ASN A 348 -36.18 -20.66 -11.45
C ASN A 348 -37.20 -19.50 -11.51
N GLY A 349 -38.49 -19.77 -11.25
CA GLY A 349 -39.56 -18.76 -11.33
C GLY A 349 -39.95 -18.38 -12.76
N VAL A 350 -39.47 -19.12 -13.76
CA VAL A 350 -39.76 -18.88 -15.19
C VAL A 350 -40.93 -19.76 -15.61
N SER A 351 -42.06 -19.14 -15.93
CA SER A 351 -43.27 -19.86 -16.38
C SER A 351 -43.30 -20.10 -17.90
N LYS A 352 -42.71 -19.21 -18.69
CA LYS A 352 -42.62 -19.34 -20.15
C LYS A 352 -41.26 -18.85 -20.66
N PHE A 353 -40.73 -19.52 -21.68
CA PHE A 353 -39.64 -19.00 -22.48
C PHE A 353 -40.16 -17.95 -23.44
N LYS A 354 -39.36 -16.91 -23.69
CA LYS A 354 -39.63 -15.84 -24.64
C LYS A 354 -38.60 -15.91 -25.75
N GLY A 355 -39.07 -15.90 -26.99
CA GLY A 355 -38.21 -15.93 -28.17
C GLY A 355 -38.80 -15.15 -29.34
N LYS A 356 -37.96 -14.79 -30.30
CA LYS A 356 -38.37 -14.14 -31.55
C LYS A 356 -38.47 -15.14 -32.67
N ILE A 357 -39.51 -15.04 -33.49
CA ILE A 357 -39.70 -15.90 -34.66
C ILE A 357 -38.54 -15.71 -35.63
N VAL A 358 -37.85 -16.79 -35.96
CA VAL A 358 -36.83 -16.83 -37.02
C VAL A 358 -37.47 -17.31 -38.32
N SER A 359 -38.25 -18.39 -38.26
CA SER A 359 -38.93 -18.96 -39.42
C SER A 359 -40.13 -19.83 -39.02
N MET A 360 -41.02 -20.10 -39.98
CA MET A 360 -42.22 -20.91 -39.79
C MET A 360 -42.47 -21.82 -40.99
N THR A 361 -42.94 -23.04 -40.75
CA THR A 361 -43.19 -24.04 -41.78
C THR A 361 -44.55 -24.72 -41.61
N PRO A 362 -45.45 -24.67 -42.61
CA PRO A 362 -45.47 -23.72 -43.75
C PRO A 362 -45.62 -22.26 -43.30
N ALA A 363 -45.27 -21.28 -44.14
CA ALA A 363 -45.32 -19.85 -43.80
C ALA A 363 -46.74 -19.34 -43.42
N ALA A 364 -47.78 -19.99 -43.94
CA ALA A 364 -49.15 -19.80 -43.50
C ALA A 364 -49.69 -21.11 -42.92
N ARG A 365 -50.36 -21.00 -41.77
CA ARG A 365 -50.81 -22.13 -40.96
C ARG A 365 -49.68 -23.09 -40.56
N PRO A 366 -48.64 -22.60 -39.84
CA PRO A 366 -47.49 -23.41 -39.51
C PRO A 366 -47.82 -24.55 -38.55
N LYS A 367 -47.09 -25.65 -38.72
CA LYS A 367 -46.93 -26.70 -37.70
C LYS A 367 -45.56 -26.65 -37.03
N GLU A 368 -44.61 -25.92 -37.60
CA GLU A 368 -43.29 -25.73 -37.04
C GLU A 368 -42.96 -24.24 -36.96
N VAL A 369 -42.42 -23.80 -35.83
CA VAL A 369 -41.95 -22.42 -35.62
C VAL A 369 -40.56 -22.48 -35.00
N ASN A 370 -39.56 -21.91 -35.67
CA ASN A 370 -38.21 -21.77 -35.11
C ASN A 370 -38.08 -20.41 -34.43
N LEU A 371 -37.63 -20.42 -33.18
CA LEU A 371 -37.43 -19.23 -32.36
C LEU A 371 -35.95 -19.02 -32.05
N ALA A 372 -35.60 -17.76 -31.85
CA ALA A 372 -34.34 -17.29 -31.28
C ALA A 372 -34.59 -16.79 -29.85
N ILE A 373 -34.04 -17.48 -28.86
CA ILE A 373 -34.14 -17.15 -27.43
C ILE A 373 -32.85 -16.49 -26.96
N GLU A 374 -31.68 -17.05 -27.28
CA GLU A 374 -30.38 -16.52 -26.85
C GLU A 374 -29.91 -15.35 -27.72
N LYS A 375 -29.88 -15.55 -29.05
CA LYS A 375 -29.31 -14.59 -30.00
C LYS A 375 -30.27 -14.35 -31.15
N ALA A 376 -30.68 -13.09 -31.32
CA ALA A 376 -31.61 -12.68 -32.38
C ALA A 376 -31.17 -13.20 -33.77
N GLY A 377 -32.12 -13.82 -34.48
CA GLY A 377 -31.90 -14.37 -35.82
C GLY A 377 -31.17 -15.72 -35.87
N VAL A 378 -30.71 -16.25 -34.73
CA VAL A 378 -30.10 -17.58 -34.64
C VAL A 378 -31.12 -18.52 -33.99
N PRO A 379 -31.69 -19.49 -34.73
CA PRO A 379 -32.70 -20.37 -34.19
C PRO A 379 -32.06 -21.36 -33.19
N ASP A 380 -32.56 -21.37 -31.96
CA ASP A 380 -32.12 -22.26 -30.88
C ASP A 380 -33.29 -23.01 -30.22
N ALA A 381 -34.54 -22.70 -30.58
CA ALA A 381 -35.70 -23.50 -30.21
C ALA A 381 -36.57 -23.80 -31.44
N LYS A 382 -37.10 -25.03 -31.51
CA LYS A 382 -38.07 -25.44 -32.52
C LYS A 382 -39.37 -25.85 -31.83
N LEU A 383 -40.47 -25.17 -32.13
CA LEU A 383 -41.79 -25.52 -31.63
C LEU A 383 -42.53 -26.34 -32.66
N MET A 384 -43.06 -27.48 -32.24
CA MET A 384 -43.88 -28.39 -33.03
C MET A 384 -45.31 -28.37 -32.51
N PHE A 385 -46.28 -28.27 -33.42
CA PHE A 385 -47.71 -28.25 -33.09
C PHE A 385 -48.44 -29.40 -33.80
N GLU A 386 -49.23 -30.16 -33.06
CA GLU A 386 -50.07 -31.23 -33.63
C GLU A 386 -51.07 -30.66 -34.65
N THR A 387 -51.77 -29.59 -34.25
CA THR A 387 -52.70 -28.84 -35.07
C THR A 387 -52.03 -27.57 -35.59
N ALA A 388 -52.14 -27.34 -36.91
CA ALA A 388 -51.59 -26.14 -37.53
C ALA A 388 -52.19 -24.86 -36.92
N LEU A 389 -51.33 -23.91 -36.54
CA LEU A 389 -51.75 -22.63 -36.00
C LEU A 389 -52.58 -21.86 -37.04
N PRO A 390 -53.58 -21.05 -36.66
CA PRO A 390 -54.34 -20.26 -37.62
C PRO A 390 -53.55 -19.02 -38.09
N GLY A 391 -53.65 -18.70 -39.38
CA GLY A 391 -53.06 -17.48 -39.96
C GLY A 391 -51.54 -17.54 -40.13
N LYS A 392 -50.90 -16.38 -40.10
CA LYS A 392 -49.44 -16.23 -40.13
C LYS A 392 -48.98 -15.11 -39.20
N MET A 393 -47.69 -15.09 -38.93
CA MET A 393 -46.95 -14.01 -38.26
C MET A 393 -45.71 -13.65 -39.09
N GLU A 394 -44.95 -12.64 -38.71
CA GLU A 394 -43.74 -12.25 -39.44
C GLU A 394 -42.48 -12.57 -38.60
N PRO A 395 -41.34 -12.93 -39.24
CA PRO A 395 -40.07 -13.07 -38.53
C PRO A 395 -39.73 -11.81 -37.71
N GLY A 396 -39.17 -12.02 -36.52
CA GLY A 396 -38.86 -10.97 -35.55
C GLY A 396 -39.97 -10.67 -34.54
N GLU A 397 -41.21 -11.10 -34.80
CA GLU A 397 -42.30 -11.02 -33.80
C GLU A 397 -42.02 -11.96 -32.62
N GLU A 398 -42.44 -11.55 -31.42
CA GLU A 398 -42.17 -12.26 -30.16
C GLU A 398 -43.27 -13.27 -29.81
N LEU A 399 -42.85 -14.42 -29.29
CA LEU A 399 -43.71 -15.45 -28.73
C LEU A 399 -43.21 -15.86 -27.34
N GLU A 400 -44.14 -16.17 -26.46
CA GLU A 400 -43.86 -16.82 -25.18
C GLU A 400 -44.44 -18.24 -25.20
N PHE A 401 -43.71 -19.23 -24.71
CA PHE A 401 -44.15 -20.61 -24.71
C PHE A 401 -43.66 -21.40 -23.49
N GLU A 402 -44.41 -22.43 -23.14
CA GLU A 402 -43.88 -23.61 -22.47
C GLU A 402 -44.12 -24.82 -23.38
N GLY A 403 -43.40 -25.92 -23.18
CA GLY A 403 -43.54 -27.08 -24.06
C GLY A 403 -42.77 -28.29 -23.57
N THR A 404 -43.16 -29.45 -24.09
CA THR A 404 -42.53 -30.72 -23.74
C THR A 404 -41.32 -30.96 -24.64
N ALA A 405 -40.10 -31.04 -24.09
CA ALA A 405 -38.90 -31.28 -24.90
C ALA A 405 -38.88 -32.71 -25.49
N LYS A 406 -38.66 -32.83 -26.80
CA LYS A 406 -38.70 -34.11 -27.54
C LYS A 406 -37.35 -34.57 -28.05
N SER A 407 -36.56 -33.64 -28.57
CA SER A 407 -35.22 -33.90 -29.10
C SER A 407 -34.37 -32.64 -29.03
N PHE A 408 -33.06 -32.78 -29.23
CA PHE A 408 -32.16 -31.64 -29.38
C PHE A 408 -31.07 -31.92 -30.42
N THR A 409 -30.46 -30.85 -30.95
CA THR A 409 -29.23 -30.90 -31.75
C THR A 409 -28.14 -30.15 -31.01
N LYS A 410 -26.89 -30.67 -31.06
CA LYS A 410 -25.74 -30.01 -30.43
C LYS A 410 -25.21 -28.85 -31.28
N GLU A 411 -25.08 -29.06 -32.60
CA GLU A 411 -24.56 -28.07 -33.54
C GLU A 411 -25.31 -28.12 -34.90
N PRO A 412 -25.99 -27.04 -35.32
CA PRO A 412 -26.33 -25.88 -34.51
C PRO A 412 -27.21 -26.28 -33.32
N PHE A 413 -27.00 -25.65 -32.16
CA PHE A 413 -27.76 -25.96 -30.96
C PHE A 413 -29.24 -25.66 -31.16
N SER A 414 -30.11 -26.65 -30.92
CA SER A 414 -31.56 -26.41 -30.90
C SER A 414 -32.28 -27.43 -30.05
N ILE A 415 -33.27 -27.01 -29.25
CA ILE A 415 -34.21 -27.92 -28.57
C ILE A 415 -35.54 -27.92 -29.31
N THR A 416 -36.04 -29.11 -29.63
CA THR A 416 -37.37 -29.30 -30.22
C THR A 416 -38.40 -29.56 -29.12
N PHE A 417 -39.44 -28.74 -29.08
CA PHE A 417 -40.56 -28.84 -28.16
C PHE A 417 -41.82 -29.24 -28.90
N ASP A 418 -42.62 -30.07 -28.25
CA ASP A 418 -44.03 -30.26 -28.57
C ASP A 418 -44.83 -29.26 -27.73
N VAL A 419 -45.63 -28.45 -28.40
CA VAL A 419 -46.29 -27.28 -27.79
C VAL A 419 -47.78 -27.35 -28.10
N GLU A 420 -48.60 -27.30 -27.05
CA GLU A 420 -50.03 -27.16 -27.16
C GLU A 420 -50.44 -25.69 -27.35
N LYS A 421 -51.63 -25.45 -27.89
CA LYS A 421 -52.05 -24.09 -28.25
C LYS A 421 -52.17 -23.15 -27.04
N ASP A 422 -52.59 -23.67 -25.89
CA ASP A 422 -52.73 -22.94 -24.63
C ASP A 422 -51.38 -22.66 -23.93
N GLN A 423 -50.36 -23.46 -24.24
CA GLN A 423 -48.98 -23.26 -23.80
C GLN A 423 -48.28 -22.12 -24.55
N LEU A 424 -48.83 -21.70 -25.71
CA LEU A 424 -48.32 -20.59 -26.53
C LEU A 424 -49.02 -19.26 -26.20
N THR A 425 -48.25 -18.17 -26.17
CA THR A 425 -48.75 -16.81 -25.93
C THR A 425 -48.08 -15.83 -26.89
N GLY A 426 -48.82 -14.79 -27.31
CA GLY A 426 -48.37 -13.83 -28.31
C GLY A 426 -48.75 -14.18 -29.76
N TRP A 427 -49.34 -15.35 -30.01
CA TRP A 427 -49.78 -15.71 -31.36
C TRP A 427 -50.99 -14.88 -31.82
N THR A 428 -50.81 -14.01 -32.82
CA THR A 428 -51.88 -13.13 -33.33
C THR A 428 -52.59 -13.65 -34.58
N GLY A 429 -51.95 -14.54 -35.35
CA GLY A 429 -52.56 -15.19 -36.51
C GLY A 429 -53.09 -14.25 -37.60
N LYS A 430 -52.42 -13.13 -37.87
CA LYS A 430 -52.83 -12.16 -38.89
C LYS A 430 -52.90 -12.80 -40.29
N ASN A 431 -53.87 -12.37 -41.10
CA ASN A 431 -54.05 -12.71 -42.53
C ASN A 431 -54.14 -14.21 -42.89
N ALA A 432 -55.12 -14.94 -42.34
CA ALA A 432 -55.65 -16.12 -43.03
C ALA A 432 -56.57 -15.63 -44.17
N ALA A 433 -56.10 -15.63 -45.42
CA ALA A 433 -57.00 -15.43 -46.55
C ALA A 433 -58.13 -16.49 -46.48
N PRO A 434 -59.41 -16.14 -46.70
CA PRO A 434 -60.50 -17.11 -46.63
C PRO A 434 -60.25 -18.23 -47.64
N ALA A 435 -60.39 -19.48 -47.19
CA ALA A 435 -60.26 -20.64 -48.07
C ALA A 435 -61.18 -20.46 -49.29
N ALA A 436 -60.58 -20.45 -50.49
CA ALA A 436 -61.33 -20.39 -51.73
C ALA A 436 -62.32 -21.55 -51.78
N LYS A 437 -63.62 -21.24 -51.72
CA LYS A 437 -64.68 -22.21 -52.02
C LYS A 437 -64.42 -22.73 -53.43
N LYS A 438 -64.25 -24.05 -53.57
CA LYS A 438 -64.26 -24.74 -54.87
C LYS A 438 -65.60 -24.47 -55.55
N GLY A 439 -65.64 -23.45 -56.41
CA GLY A 439 -66.73 -23.22 -57.34
C GLY A 439 -66.61 -24.20 -58.50
N THR A 440 -67.63 -25.02 -58.65
CA THR A 440 -67.89 -25.91 -59.79
C THR A 440 -67.70 -25.19 -61.13
N ALA A 441 -66.93 -25.80 -62.02
CA ALA A 441 -66.75 -25.35 -63.39
C ALA A 441 -68.08 -25.37 -64.15
N ALA A 442 -68.47 -24.23 -64.73
CA ALA A 442 -69.49 -24.15 -65.76
C ALA A 442 -68.81 -23.80 -67.09
N ALA A 443 -68.84 -24.76 -68.01
CA ALA A 443 -68.41 -24.62 -69.38
C ALA A 443 -69.20 -23.53 -70.11
N LYS A 444 -68.54 -22.72 -70.95
CA LYS A 444 -69.22 -22.00 -72.04
C LYS A 444 -68.47 -22.15 -73.36
N LYS A 445 -69.30 -22.49 -74.35
CA LYS A 445 -69.07 -22.88 -75.74
C LYS A 445 -68.34 -21.83 -76.59
N LYS A 446 -67.67 -22.37 -77.61
CA LYS A 446 -67.31 -21.76 -78.89
C LYS A 446 -68.38 -20.81 -79.45
N GLN A 447 -67.95 -19.69 -80.00
CA GLN A 447 -68.04 -19.42 -81.44
C GLN A 447 -66.88 -18.52 -81.86
#